data_AF-A0AAD8M518-F1
#
_entry.id   AF-A0AAD8M518-F1
#
_cell.length_a   1.000
_cell.length_b   1.000
_cell.length_c   1.000
_cell.angle_alpha   90.00
_cell.angle_beta   90.00
_cell.angle_gamma   90.00
#
_symmetry.space_group_name_H-M   'P 1'
#
loop_
_entity.id
_entity.type
_entity.pdbx_description
1 polymer ?
#
loop_
_entity_poly.entity_id
_entity_poly.type
_entity_poly.pdbx_seq_one_letter_code
_entity_poly.pdbx_strand_id
1 'polypeptide(L)'
;MESICNTTQQGNERMILVRSNNENCCKIQCGNVEESYIREEFHIVDLNQNKIYRNCLPSLPRARGPGRMVASGKSIFIFGGLDPFSEESPLFKFVKSRPEPHFHMCASHLHFNPLDLKDRLMVRGAWAQAPPMNTPHGYNSTCLNGHVYSVGTIYFSPEVLYVDTTDIEGLGPWKSLYCPPELFKCTPCLPLIPDPTANRILVHFYGGQLTSPCLYAFYPPDRQNQDGETGNWRCLNSNFPGWNRVVDAVLLDGVLFLHGRKFPDLLGAYEVDTGNWLNVQWSTRVIEEGSSIDDDCHFKFDSLFCLDNTNKILCLAVYSPVLRRSPVEGGHGNSPSKTTLFFFKFKVERICSTISLTPLYTRSYEIESTTEVLNFLLL
;
A
#
# COMPACT_ATOMS: atom_id res chain seq x y z
N MET A 1 35.67 -15.05 8.10
CA MET A 1 35.36 -14.62 6.73
C MET A 1 34.19 -13.68 6.83
N GLU A 2 34.47 -12.40 6.64
CA GLU A 2 33.55 -11.28 6.83
C GLU A 2 32.42 -11.34 5.78
N SER A 3 31.18 -11.54 6.22
CA SER A 3 30.03 -11.32 5.35
C SER A 3 29.78 -9.82 5.28
N ILE A 4 30.20 -9.22 4.19
CA ILE A 4 29.83 -7.87 3.79
C ILE A 4 28.31 -7.89 3.54
N CYS A 5 27.53 -7.55 4.56
CA CYS A 5 26.16 -7.09 4.39
C CYS A 5 26.26 -5.76 3.63
N ASN A 6 26.19 -5.84 2.30
CA ASN A 6 25.97 -4.68 1.45
C ASN A 6 24.60 -4.09 1.81
N THR A 7 24.62 -3.13 2.72
CA THR A 7 23.74 -1.98 2.70
C THR A 7 23.82 -1.37 1.30
N THR A 8 22.86 -1.66 0.43
CA THR A 8 22.64 -0.87 -0.78
C THR A 8 22.07 0.50 -0.38
N GLN A 9 22.92 1.36 0.14
CA GLN A 9 22.93 2.77 -0.23
C GLN A 9 23.48 2.86 -1.66
N GLN A 10 22.60 2.79 -2.66
CA GLN A 10 22.88 3.30 -4.00
C GLN A 10 21.63 4.01 -4.50
N GLY A 11 21.79 5.29 -4.83
CA GLY A 11 20.69 6.22 -5.03
C GLY A 11 19.88 6.01 -6.31
N ASN A 12 18.74 6.70 -6.31
CA ASN A 12 18.06 7.27 -7.47
C ASN A 12 17.34 6.35 -8.47
N GLU A 13 16.59 5.39 -7.99
CA GLU A 13 15.45 4.85 -8.74
C GLU A 13 14.24 4.78 -7.82
N ARG A 14 13.29 5.70 -7.99
CA ARG A 14 12.05 5.74 -7.21
C ARG A 14 10.89 5.57 -8.14
N MET A 15 10.65 4.30 -8.42
CA MET A 15 9.56 3.83 -9.25
C MET A 15 8.34 3.65 -8.35
N ILE A 16 7.21 4.20 -8.78
CA ILE A 16 5.93 3.98 -8.12
C ILE A 16 5.11 3.07 -9.02
N LEU A 17 4.82 1.87 -8.52
CA LEU A 17 3.87 0.97 -9.13
C LEU A 17 2.46 1.47 -8.87
N VAL A 18 1.69 1.60 -9.94
CA VAL A 18 0.30 2.06 -9.95
C VAL A 18 -0.55 0.89 -10.42
N ARG A 19 -1.47 0.45 -9.57
CA ARG A 19 -2.45 -0.59 -9.90
C ARG A 19 -3.79 0.06 -10.17
N SER A 20 -4.39 -0.25 -11.32
CA SER A 20 -5.62 0.39 -11.80
C SER A 20 -6.62 -0.65 -12.33
N ASN A 21 -7.89 -0.28 -12.38
CA ASN A 21 -8.93 -1.02 -13.07
C ASN A 21 -9.08 -0.48 -14.51
N ASN A 22 -8.98 -1.37 -15.48
CA ASN A 22 -9.33 -1.03 -16.86
C ASN A 22 -10.84 -0.74 -16.98
N GLU A 23 -11.23 0.17 -17.87
CA GLU A 23 -12.62 0.53 -18.14
C GLU A 23 -13.42 -0.59 -18.82
N ASN A 24 -12.73 -1.43 -19.58
CA ASN A 24 -13.35 -2.52 -20.30
C ASN A 24 -13.57 -3.71 -19.37
N CYS A 25 -14.79 -3.82 -18.84
CA CYS A 25 -15.26 -5.04 -18.21
C CYS A 25 -15.18 -6.19 -19.22
N CYS A 26 -14.34 -7.17 -18.92
CA CYS A 26 -14.24 -8.36 -19.73
C CYS A 26 -15.32 -9.36 -19.29
N LYS A 27 -15.77 -10.20 -20.22
CA LYS A 27 -16.81 -11.20 -19.96
C LYS A 27 -16.29 -12.59 -20.30
N ILE A 28 -16.66 -13.56 -19.48
CA ILE A 28 -16.36 -14.98 -19.71
C ILE A 28 -17.67 -15.75 -19.68
N GLN A 29 -17.83 -16.63 -20.67
CA GLN A 29 -18.93 -17.57 -20.72
C GLN A 29 -18.56 -18.85 -19.92
N CYS A 30 -19.24 -19.07 -18.80
CA CYS A 30 -19.15 -20.26 -17.97
C CYS A 30 -20.41 -21.14 -18.18
N GLY A 31 -20.41 -21.95 -19.23
CA GLY A 31 -21.60 -22.70 -19.63
C GLY A 31 -22.71 -21.77 -20.14
N ASN A 32 -23.87 -21.77 -19.48
CA ASN A 32 -24.99 -20.87 -19.80
C ASN A 32 -24.94 -19.53 -19.03
N VAL A 33 -23.91 -19.31 -18.21
CA VAL A 33 -23.78 -18.10 -17.38
C VAL A 33 -22.67 -17.22 -17.97
N GLU A 34 -22.98 -15.95 -18.20
CA GLU A 34 -21.98 -14.93 -18.51
C GLU A 34 -21.55 -14.26 -17.19
N GLU A 35 -20.26 -14.31 -16.88
CA GLU A 35 -19.70 -13.59 -15.74
C GLU A 35 -18.75 -12.49 -16.21
N SER A 36 -18.89 -11.30 -15.62
CA SER A 36 -18.00 -10.18 -15.87
C SER A 36 -16.85 -10.16 -14.86
N TYR A 37 -15.67 -9.74 -15.32
CA TYR A 37 -14.52 -9.50 -14.47
C TYR A 37 -13.84 -8.19 -14.87
N ILE A 38 -13.11 -7.61 -13.91
CA ILE A 38 -12.33 -6.40 -14.13
C ILE A 38 -10.89 -6.81 -14.35
N ARG A 39 -10.27 -6.25 -15.39
CA ARG A 39 -8.84 -6.42 -15.62
C ARG A 39 -8.08 -5.38 -14.82
N GLU A 40 -7.18 -5.85 -13.98
CA GLU A 40 -6.24 -4.96 -13.30
C GLU A 40 -5.00 -4.76 -14.16
N GLU A 41 -4.60 -3.50 -14.26
CA GLU A 41 -3.45 -3.06 -15.01
C GLU A 41 -2.41 -2.46 -14.05
N PHE A 42 -1.15 -2.56 -14.48
CA PHE A 42 0.00 -2.21 -13.66
C PHE A 42 0.91 -1.29 -14.46
N HIS A 43 1.09 -0.07 -13.97
CA HIS A 43 1.92 0.95 -14.58
C HIS A 43 3.04 1.34 -13.63
N ILE A 44 4.20 1.70 -14.15
CA ILE A 44 5.30 2.22 -13.33
C ILE A 44 5.55 3.67 -13.69
N VAL A 45 5.52 4.53 -12.69
CA VAL A 45 5.92 5.94 -12.80
C VAL A 45 7.34 6.08 -12.30
N ASP A 46 8.26 6.46 -13.18
CA ASP A 46 9.63 6.83 -12.84
C ASP A 46 9.71 8.34 -12.63
N LEU A 47 9.70 8.74 -11.35
CA LEU A 47 9.78 10.14 -10.94
C LEU A 47 11.15 10.76 -11.17
N ASN A 48 12.21 10.00 -11.44
CA ASN A 48 13.52 10.55 -11.75
C ASN A 48 13.62 10.90 -13.23
N GLN A 49 13.17 9.98 -14.10
CA GLN A 49 13.24 10.14 -15.55
C GLN A 49 12.06 10.92 -16.14
N ASN A 50 11.03 11.22 -15.35
CA ASN A 50 9.80 11.85 -15.82
C ASN A 50 9.08 10.99 -16.87
N LYS A 51 8.94 9.70 -16.61
CA LYS A 51 8.35 8.74 -17.54
C LYS A 51 7.33 7.84 -16.86
N ILE A 52 6.37 7.36 -17.64
CA ILE A 52 5.44 6.30 -17.26
C ILE A 52 5.59 5.12 -18.22
N TYR A 53 5.71 3.93 -17.65
CA TYR A 53 5.67 2.65 -18.35
C TYR A 53 4.30 2.03 -18.11
N ARG A 54 3.47 1.99 -19.14
CA ARG A 54 2.08 1.52 -19.01
C ARG A 54 2.03 0.01 -19.22
N ASN A 55 1.20 -0.68 -18.44
CA ASN A 55 0.96 -2.12 -18.55
C ASN A 55 2.25 -2.95 -18.54
N CYS A 56 3.21 -2.54 -17.70
CA CYS A 56 4.56 -3.09 -17.68
C CYS A 56 4.68 -4.40 -16.88
N LEU A 57 3.68 -4.73 -16.07
CA LEU A 57 3.52 -6.05 -15.46
C LEU A 57 2.32 -6.78 -16.09
N PRO A 58 2.30 -8.12 -16.08
CA PRO A 58 1.16 -8.89 -16.56
C PRO A 58 -0.14 -8.41 -15.92
N SER A 59 -1.20 -8.25 -16.71
CA SER A 59 -2.51 -7.89 -16.18
C SER A 59 -3.07 -9.01 -15.31
N LEU A 60 -3.83 -8.66 -14.27
CA LEU A 60 -4.42 -9.62 -13.35
C LEU A 60 -5.95 -9.55 -13.42
N PRO A 61 -6.63 -10.58 -13.97
CA PRO A 61 -8.08 -10.70 -13.89
C PRO A 61 -8.55 -10.79 -12.44
N ARG A 62 -9.51 -9.94 -12.05
CA ARG A 62 -10.10 -9.95 -10.71
C ARG A 62 -11.62 -10.09 -10.78
N ALA A 63 -12.13 -10.98 -9.93
CA ALA A 63 -13.56 -11.17 -9.74
C ALA A 63 -14.17 -10.11 -8.79
N ARG A 64 -13.61 -9.87 -7.58
CA ARG A 64 -14.18 -8.95 -6.57
C ARG A 64 -13.19 -8.35 -5.58
N GLY A 65 -13.54 -7.17 -5.02
CA GLY A 65 -12.87 -6.42 -3.93
C GLY A 65 -11.40 -6.03 -4.17
N PRO A 66 -10.94 -4.80 -3.89
CA PRO A 66 -9.52 -4.49 -4.02
C PRO A 66 -8.71 -5.16 -2.90
N GLY A 67 -7.64 -5.88 -3.24
CA GLY A 67 -6.59 -6.29 -2.29
C GLY A 67 -5.58 -5.15 -2.02
N ARG A 68 -4.71 -5.30 -1.03
CA ARG A 68 -3.60 -4.40 -0.73
C ARG A 68 -2.31 -4.94 -1.36
N MET A 69 -1.53 -4.05 -1.98
CA MET A 69 -0.22 -4.41 -2.52
C MET A 69 0.90 -4.22 -1.48
N VAL A 70 1.89 -5.12 -1.49
CA VAL A 70 3.12 -5.00 -0.72
C VAL A 70 4.30 -5.53 -1.54
N ALA A 71 5.45 -4.87 -1.45
CA ALA A 71 6.69 -5.31 -2.08
C ALA A 71 7.63 -5.94 -1.05
N SER A 72 8.26 -7.05 -1.42
CA SER A 72 9.40 -7.61 -0.69
C SER A 72 10.48 -8.05 -1.68
N GLY A 73 11.58 -7.27 -1.74
CA GLY A 73 12.68 -7.52 -2.66
C GLY A 73 12.21 -7.58 -4.12
N LYS A 74 12.33 -8.76 -4.73
CA LYS A 74 11.98 -9.04 -6.13
C LYS A 74 10.55 -9.53 -6.34
N SER A 75 9.70 -9.34 -5.34
CA SER A 75 8.36 -9.90 -5.29
C SER A 75 7.34 -8.84 -4.94
N ILE A 76 6.24 -8.78 -5.71
CA ILE A 76 5.04 -8.04 -5.36
C ILE A 76 3.99 -9.05 -4.90
N PHE A 77 3.30 -8.72 -3.82
CA PHE A 77 2.17 -9.48 -3.33
C PHE A 77 0.93 -8.61 -3.29
N ILE A 78 -0.21 -9.24 -3.53
CA ILE A 78 -1.54 -8.65 -3.39
C ILE A 78 -2.32 -9.54 -2.43
N PHE A 79 -2.67 -9.00 -1.27
CA PHE A 79 -3.42 -9.70 -0.23
C PHE A 79 -4.80 -9.08 -0.03
N GLY A 80 -5.81 -9.91 0.22
CA GLY A 80 -7.19 -9.47 0.39
C GLY A 80 -7.99 -9.49 -0.90
N GLY A 81 -9.00 -8.63 -0.94
CA GLY A 81 -10.19 -8.87 -1.75
C GLY A 81 -11.34 -9.38 -0.87
N LEU A 82 -12.57 -9.33 -1.39
CA LEU A 82 -13.70 -9.97 -0.70
C LEU A 82 -13.53 -11.48 -0.87
N ASP A 83 -13.25 -12.16 0.25
CA ASP A 83 -13.18 -13.62 0.36
C ASP A 83 -14.56 -14.27 0.11
N PRO A 84 -14.58 -15.58 -0.18
CA PRO A 84 -14.93 -16.17 -1.46
C PRO A 84 -16.45 -16.12 -1.70
N PHE A 85 -16.87 -15.70 -2.91
CA PHE A 85 -18.14 -16.23 -3.41
C PHE A 85 -17.99 -17.74 -3.43
N SER A 86 -18.96 -18.41 -2.81
CA SER A 86 -19.06 -19.85 -2.59
C SER A 86 -18.25 -20.65 -3.61
N GLU A 87 -17.59 -21.72 -3.18
CA GLU A 87 -17.00 -22.72 -4.10
C GLU A 87 -17.99 -23.19 -5.21
N GLU A 88 -19.27 -22.85 -5.06
CA GLU A 88 -20.35 -23.03 -6.01
C GLU A 88 -20.42 -22.01 -7.16
N SER A 89 -19.73 -20.87 -7.12
CA SER A 89 -19.71 -19.88 -8.22
C SER A 89 -19.19 -20.52 -9.52
N PRO A 90 -19.91 -20.37 -10.65
CA PRO A 90 -19.49 -20.85 -11.95
C PRO A 90 -18.10 -20.31 -12.36
N LEU A 91 -17.80 -19.04 -12.10
CA LEU A 91 -16.48 -18.47 -12.35
C LEU A 91 -15.39 -19.12 -11.49
N PHE A 92 -15.62 -19.37 -10.20
CA PHE A 92 -14.64 -20.06 -9.36
C PHE A 92 -14.30 -21.46 -9.91
N LYS A 93 -15.31 -22.25 -10.28
CA LYS A 93 -15.13 -23.56 -10.91
C LYS A 93 -14.41 -23.47 -12.25
N PHE A 94 -14.77 -22.48 -13.08
CA PHE A 94 -14.14 -22.22 -14.37
C PHE A 94 -12.65 -21.87 -14.22
N VAL A 95 -12.32 -20.93 -13.34
CA VAL A 95 -10.95 -20.49 -13.05
C VAL A 95 -10.10 -21.65 -12.54
N LYS A 96 -10.60 -22.43 -11.57
CA LYS A 96 -9.89 -23.60 -11.02
C LYS A 96 -9.63 -24.67 -12.08
N SER A 97 -10.46 -24.75 -13.12
CA SER A 97 -10.35 -25.75 -14.19
C SER A 97 -9.37 -25.39 -15.32
N ARG A 98 -8.85 -24.15 -15.37
CA ARG A 98 -7.96 -23.69 -16.43
C ARG A 98 -6.58 -23.30 -15.89
N PRO A 99 -5.49 -23.75 -16.53
CA PRO A 99 -4.13 -23.36 -16.12
C PRO A 99 -3.83 -21.88 -16.38
N GLU A 100 -4.55 -21.22 -17.29
CA GLU A 100 -4.37 -19.79 -17.61
C GLU A 100 -5.68 -19.10 -18.02
N PRO A 101 -5.84 -17.79 -17.75
CA PRO A 101 -4.95 -16.91 -16.96
C PRO A 101 -5.15 -17.08 -15.44
N HIS A 102 -4.13 -16.74 -14.63
CA HIS A 102 -4.26 -16.69 -13.16
C HIS A 102 -5.24 -15.58 -12.76
N PHE A 103 -6.23 -15.90 -11.93
CA PHE A 103 -7.19 -14.92 -11.38
C PHE A 103 -6.81 -14.57 -9.94
N HIS A 104 -6.94 -13.29 -9.59
CA HIS A 104 -6.77 -12.88 -8.20
C HIS A 104 -7.87 -13.46 -7.31
N MET A 105 -7.49 -14.42 -6.46
CA MET A 105 -8.33 -15.03 -5.44
C MET A 105 -7.62 -14.91 -4.09
N CYS A 106 -7.89 -13.80 -3.39
CA CYS A 106 -7.45 -13.50 -2.02
C CYS A 106 -5.95 -13.24 -1.83
N ALA A 107 -5.06 -13.95 -2.53
CA ALA A 107 -3.63 -13.82 -2.39
C ALA A 107 -2.93 -14.12 -3.72
N SER A 108 -2.28 -13.12 -4.31
CA SER A 108 -1.50 -13.28 -5.54
C SER A 108 -0.09 -12.77 -5.33
N HIS A 109 0.86 -13.39 -6.04
CA HIS A 109 2.27 -13.02 -6.00
C HIS A 109 2.84 -12.96 -7.42
N LEU A 110 3.72 -12.00 -7.64
CA LEU A 110 4.51 -11.87 -8.86
C LEU A 110 5.97 -11.74 -8.46
N HIS A 111 6.79 -12.71 -8.85
CA HIS A 111 8.23 -12.56 -8.85
C HIS A 111 8.67 -11.88 -10.14
N PHE A 112 9.57 -10.91 -10.05
CA PHE A 112 10.09 -10.19 -11.20
C PHE A 112 11.59 -9.95 -11.08
N ASN A 113 12.28 -9.87 -12.22
CA ASN A 113 13.67 -9.45 -12.23
C ASN A 113 13.73 -7.91 -12.19
N PRO A 114 14.39 -7.28 -11.20
CA PRO A 114 14.55 -5.82 -11.16
C PRO A 114 15.29 -5.26 -12.38
N LEU A 115 16.11 -6.08 -13.05
CA LEU A 115 16.74 -5.67 -14.31
C LEU A 115 15.71 -5.47 -15.43
N ASP A 116 14.61 -6.23 -15.46
CA ASP A 116 13.55 -6.04 -16.46
C ASP A 116 12.89 -4.67 -16.29
N LEU A 117 12.77 -4.19 -15.04
CA LEU A 117 12.31 -2.83 -14.74
C LEU A 117 13.30 -1.77 -15.23
N LYS A 118 14.61 -2.02 -15.06
CA LYS A 118 15.68 -1.11 -15.47
C LYS A 118 15.85 -1.03 -16.99
N ASP A 119 15.75 -2.17 -17.66
CA ASP A 119 15.82 -2.28 -19.11
C ASP A 119 14.49 -1.84 -19.76
N ARG A 120 13.47 -1.52 -18.95
CA ARG A 120 12.17 -0.96 -19.36
C ARG A 120 11.45 -1.87 -20.34
N LEU A 121 11.69 -3.17 -20.20
CA LEU A 121 11.01 -4.20 -20.95
C LEU A 121 9.76 -4.62 -20.17
N MET A 122 8.80 -5.23 -20.87
CA MET A 122 7.71 -5.94 -20.22
C MET A 122 8.33 -6.96 -19.26
N VAL A 123 7.96 -6.89 -17.99
CA VAL A 123 8.46 -7.83 -16.98
C VAL A 123 8.06 -9.25 -17.39
N ARG A 124 9.06 -10.12 -17.53
CA ARG A 124 8.84 -11.53 -17.87
C ARG A 124 8.54 -12.28 -16.59
N GLY A 125 7.27 -12.28 -16.20
CA GLY A 125 6.77 -13.03 -15.06
C GLY A 125 5.31 -13.42 -15.27
N ALA A 126 4.79 -14.30 -14.43
CA ALA A 126 3.38 -14.63 -14.37
C ALA A 126 2.91 -14.49 -12.93
N TRP A 127 1.68 -14.01 -12.76
CA TRP A 127 1.06 -14.04 -11.45
C TRP A 127 0.83 -15.49 -11.03
N ALA A 128 1.20 -15.78 -9.79
CA ALA A 128 0.99 -17.06 -9.14
C ALA A 128 0.16 -16.89 -7.87
N GLN A 129 -0.40 -18.00 -7.39
CA GLN A 129 -1.12 -18.02 -6.12
C GLN A 129 -0.12 -17.85 -4.97
N ALA A 130 -0.34 -16.86 -4.11
CA ALA A 130 0.40 -16.77 -2.86
C ALA A 130 -0.26 -17.66 -1.78
N PRO A 131 0.49 -18.11 -0.76
CA PRO A 131 -0.08 -18.85 0.36
C PRO A 131 -1.26 -18.08 0.97
N PRO A 132 -2.43 -18.73 1.15
CA PRO A 132 -3.57 -18.09 1.77
C PRO A 132 -3.22 -17.72 3.22
N MET A 133 -3.65 -16.52 3.63
CA MET A 133 -3.54 -16.11 5.04
C MET A 133 -4.42 -17.00 5.90
N ASN A 134 -4.01 -17.25 7.15
CA ASN A 134 -4.84 -18.07 8.04
C ASN A 134 -6.12 -17.32 8.43
N THR A 135 -6.10 -15.97 8.37
CA THR A 135 -7.28 -15.13 8.55
C THR A 135 -7.72 -14.45 7.24
N PRO A 136 -8.99 -14.64 6.81
CA PRO A 136 -9.49 -14.14 5.52
C PRO A 136 -9.66 -12.61 5.45
N HIS A 137 -9.57 -11.93 6.59
CA HIS A 137 -9.61 -10.46 6.69
C HIS A 137 -8.21 -9.83 6.84
N GLY A 138 -7.17 -10.58 6.48
CA GLY A 138 -5.75 -10.31 6.72
C GLY A 138 -5.06 -9.30 5.80
N TYR A 139 -5.71 -8.31 5.18
CA TYR A 139 -5.03 -7.50 4.15
C TYR A 139 -4.33 -6.22 4.65
N ASN A 140 -4.20 -6.02 5.96
CA ASN A 140 -3.38 -4.94 6.52
C ASN A 140 -1.93 -5.41 6.61
N SER A 141 -1.19 -5.26 5.52
CA SER A 141 0.14 -5.84 5.39
C SER A 141 1.22 -4.80 5.08
N THR A 142 2.43 -5.11 5.53
CA THR A 142 3.66 -4.35 5.23
C THR A 142 4.86 -5.29 5.13
N CYS A 143 6.00 -4.76 4.70
CA CYS A 143 7.26 -5.49 4.61
C CYS A 143 8.29 -4.92 5.57
N LEU A 144 8.98 -5.80 6.29
CA LEU A 144 10.14 -5.46 7.12
C LEU A 144 11.14 -6.60 7.02
N ASN A 145 12.43 -6.28 6.86
CA ASN A 145 13.50 -7.29 6.73
C ASN A 145 13.25 -8.36 5.66
N GLY A 146 12.61 -8.00 4.55
CA GLY A 146 12.30 -8.93 3.46
C GLY A 146 11.19 -9.94 3.77
N HIS A 147 10.49 -9.83 4.90
CA HIS A 147 9.33 -10.65 5.22
C HIS A 147 8.06 -9.80 5.19
N VAL A 148 6.94 -10.45 4.85
CA VAL A 148 5.64 -9.77 4.84
C VAL A 148 4.95 -10.04 6.16
N TYR A 149 4.51 -8.97 6.82
CA TYR A 149 3.75 -9.03 8.06
C TYR A 149 2.32 -8.58 7.78
N SER A 150 1.36 -9.23 8.42
CA SER A 150 -0.04 -8.82 8.44
C SER A 150 -0.56 -8.80 9.87
N VAL A 151 -1.54 -7.92 10.16
CA VAL A 151 -2.20 -7.86 11.47
C VAL A 151 -3.72 -8.00 11.42
N GLY A 152 -4.29 -8.14 10.21
CA GLY A 152 -5.74 -8.09 9.99
C GLY A 152 -6.31 -6.67 9.93
N THR A 153 -7.59 -6.54 9.55
CA THR A 153 -8.31 -5.25 9.50
C THR A 153 -9.52 -5.16 10.41
N ILE A 154 -10.14 -6.30 10.75
CA ILE A 154 -11.33 -6.35 11.62
C ILE A 154 -10.95 -6.92 12.98
N TYR A 155 -10.31 -8.09 12.95
CA TYR A 155 -9.80 -8.78 14.12
C TYR A 155 -8.27 -8.72 14.08
N PHE A 156 -7.66 -8.32 15.19
CA PHE A 156 -6.23 -8.41 15.35
C PHE A 156 -5.78 -9.88 15.35
N SER A 157 -5.06 -10.28 14.30
CA SER A 157 -4.45 -11.61 14.16
C SER A 157 -3.10 -11.42 13.46
N PRO A 158 -2.01 -11.18 14.22
CA PRO A 158 -0.71 -10.90 13.62
C PRO A 158 -0.10 -12.18 13.05
N GLU A 159 0.38 -12.10 11.82
CA GLU A 159 0.97 -13.22 11.08
C GLU A 159 2.15 -12.73 10.23
N VAL A 160 3.06 -13.65 9.89
CA VAL A 160 4.20 -13.39 9.02
C VAL A 160 4.32 -14.45 7.93
N LEU A 161 4.59 -13.98 6.71
CA LEU A 161 5.04 -14.79 5.59
C LEU A 161 6.55 -14.58 5.43
N TYR A 162 7.30 -15.65 5.72
CA TYR A 162 8.74 -15.67 5.49
C TYR A 162 9.00 -15.83 3.99
N VAL A 163 9.39 -14.73 3.35
CA VAL A 163 9.79 -14.75 1.95
C VAL A 163 11.28 -15.06 1.87
N ASP A 164 11.61 -16.21 1.27
CA ASP A 164 12.96 -16.45 0.76
C ASP A 164 13.04 -15.80 -0.62
N THR A 165 14.03 -14.91 -0.81
CA THR A 165 14.22 -14.21 -2.08
C THR A 165 15.06 -15.00 -3.08
N THR A 166 15.59 -16.15 -2.65
CA THR A 166 16.40 -17.08 -3.46
C THR A 166 15.62 -18.30 -3.92
N ASP A 167 14.54 -18.66 -3.22
CA ASP A 167 13.61 -19.72 -3.61
C ASP A 167 12.32 -19.12 -4.20
N ILE A 168 12.19 -19.23 -5.52
CA ILE A 168 11.06 -18.69 -6.30
C ILE A 168 9.84 -19.65 -6.21
N GLU A 169 10.06 -20.92 -5.86
CA GLU A 169 9.03 -21.97 -5.93
C GLU A 169 8.45 -22.35 -4.55
N GLY A 170 9.10 -21.94 -3.45
CA GLY A 170 8.74 -22.34 -2.08
C GLY A 170 8.33 -21.19 -1.16
N LEU A 171 7.22 -20.49 -1.43
CA LEU A 171 6.62 -19.64 -0.38
C LEU A 171 6.04 -20.54 0.72
N GLY A 172 6.63 -20.48 1.91
CA GLY A 172 6.15 -21.20 3.09
C GLY A 172 4.77 -20.71 3.57
N PRO A 173 4.13 -21.44 4.49
CA PRO A 173 2.85 -21.00 5.05
C PRO A 173 3.01 -19.76 5.93
N TRP A 174 1.91 -19.03 6.12
CA TRP A 174 1.82 -17.97 7.12
C TRP A 174 2.00 -18.55 8.52
N LYS A 175 2.89 -17.94 9.31
CA LYS A 175 3.06 -18.27 10.73
C LYS A 175 2.38 -17.22 11.59
N SER A 176 1.53 -17.65 12.51
CA SER A 176 0.92 -16.75 13.49
C SER A 176 1.97 -16.21 14.47
N LEU A 177 1.83 -14.95 14.81
CA LEU A 177 2.67 -14.23 15.77
C LEU A 177 1.94 -14.12 17.10
N TYR A 178 2.68 -13.78 18.15
CA TYR A 178 2.09 -13.56 19.46
C TYR A 178 1.16 -12.34 19.45
N CYS A 179 -0.03 -12.54 20.03
CA CYS A 179 -1.01 -11.50 20.30
C CYS A 179 -1.01 -11.20 21.81
N PRO A 180 -0.60 -10.00 22.23
CA PRO A 180 -0.68 -9.59 23.64
C PRO A 180 -2.12 -9.64 24.16
N PRO A 181 -2.39 -10.16 25.38
CA PRO A 181 -3.72 -10.22 25.97
C PRO A 181 -4.46 -8.88 26.01
N GLU A 182 -3.73 -7.79 26.26
CA GLU A 182 -4.26 -6.42 26.30
C GLU A 182 -4.74 -5.91 24.93
N LEU A 183 -4.24 -6.50 23.84
CA LEU A 183 -4.68 -6.19 22.47
C LEU A 183 -5.79 -7.12 21.98
N PHE A 184 -6.26 -8.04 22.83
CA PHE A 184 -7.32 -8.97 22.47
C PHE A 184 -8.60 -8.20 22.07
N LYS A 185 -9.19 -8.59 20.91
CA LYS A 185 -10.35 -7.94 20.28
C LYS A 185 -10.16 -6.46 19.91
N CYS A 186 -8.93 -5.94 19.95
CA CYS A 186 -8.66 -4.63 19.39
C CYS A 186 -8.71 -4.69 17.87
N THR A 187 -9.07 -3.57 17.26
CA THR A 187 -9.07 -3.42 15.81
C THR A 187 -7.82 -2.64 15.40
N PRO A 188 -6.92 -3.24 14.59
CA PRO A 188 -5.79 -2.52 14.02
C PRO A 188 -6.26 -1.61 12.87
N CYS A 189 -5.66 -0.43 12.77
CA CYS A 189 -5.91 0.49 11.66
C CYS A 189 -4.89 0.33 10.54
N LEU A 190 -5.32 0.69 9.33
CA LEU A 190 -4.43 0.94 8.19
C LEU A 190 -3.86 2.37 8.27
N PRO A 191 -2.66 2.62 7.73
CA PRO A 191 -1.67 1.63 7.27
C PRO A 191 -0.79 1.10 8.41
N LEU A 192 -0.19 -0.09 8.24
CA LEU A 192 1.01 -0.47 9.02
C LEU A 192 2.22 0.30 8.51
N ILE A 193 2.99 0.89 9.43
CA ILE A 193 4.18 1.68 9.07
C ILE A 193 5.45 0.90 9.42
N PRO A 194 6.25 0.47 8.44
CA PRO A 194 7.53 -0.16 8.73
C PRO A 194 8.54 0.91 9.19
N ASP A 195 9.34 0.55 10.18
CA ASP A 195 10.48 1.34 10.68
C ASP A 195 11.74 0.45 10.64
N PRO A 196 12.40 0.36 9.47
CA PRO A 196 13.61 -0.44 9.32
C PRO A 196 14.76 0.02 10.23
N THR A 197 14.82 1.31 10.56
CA THR A 197 15.90 1.88 11.38
C THR A 197 15.84 1.36 12.81
N ALA A 198 14.64 1.27 13.39
CA ALA A 198 14.43 0.72 14.73
C ALA A 198 13.97 -0.74 14.72
N ASN A 199 14.04 -1.42 13.55
CA ASN A 199 13.58 -2.79 13.35
C ASN A 199 12.20 -3.05 13.97
N ARG A 200 11.19 -2.25 13.61
CA ARG A 200 9.84 -2.38 14.16
C ARG A 200 8.75 -2.04 13.14
N ILE A 201 7.52 -2.40 13.46
CA ILE A 201 6.32 -2.04 12.70
C ILE A 201 5.39 -1.26 13.63
N LEU A 202 5.01 -0.05 13.25
CA LEU A 202 4.06 0.76 14.00
C LEU A 202 2.63 0.39 13.61
N VAL A 203 1.78 0.22 14.62
CA VAL A 203 0.39 -0.18 14.47
C VAL A 203 -0.48 0.66 15.38
N HIS A 204 -1.51 1.28 14.81
CA HIS A 204 -2.54 1.96 15.58
C HIS A 204 -3.68 1.00 15.90
N PHE A 205 -4.16 1.03 17.14
CA PHE A 205 -5.27 0.20 17.61
C PHE A 205 -6.39 1.05 18.23
N TYR A 206 -7.62 0.54 18.14
CA TYR A 206 -8.76 1.05 18.89
C TYR A 206 -9.73 -0.07 19.29
N GLY A 207 -10.62 0.25 20.24
CA GLY A 207 -11.64 -0.68 20.71
C GLY A 207 -11.08 -1.82 21.58
N GLY A 208 -11.84 -2.93 21.66
CA GLY A 208 -11.46 -4.07 22.50
C GLY A 208 -11.39 -3.70 23.98
N GLN A 209 -10.28 -4.07 24.64
CA GLN A 209 -10.03 -3.77 26.05
C GLN A 209 -9.36 -2.40 26.28
N LEU A 210 -9.05 -1.67 25.21
CA LEU A 210 -8.37 -0.37 25.31
C LEU A 210 -9.33 0.72 25.78
N THR A 211 -8.87 1.55 26.70
CA THR A 211 -9.61 2.73 27.19
C THR A 211 -9.57 3.90 26.21
N SER A 212 -8.54 3.97 25.36
CA SER A 212 -8.36 4.97 24.32
C SER A 212 -7.64 4.36 23.11
N PRO A 213 -7.81 4.90 21.88
CA PRO A 213 -6.97 4.51 20.75
C PRO A 213 -5.48 4.72 21.07
N CYS A 214 -4.62 3.84 20.59
CA CYS A 214 -3.22 3.81 20.99
C CYS A 214 -2.29 3.48 19.81
N LEU A 215 -1.02 3.82 19.96
CA LEU A 215 0.05 3.50 19.02
C LEU A 215 0.98 2.47 19.65
N TYR A 216 1.15 1.34 18.98
CA TYR A 216 2.03 0.25 19.36
C TYR A 216 3.15 0.06 18.34
N ALA A 217 4.23 -0.57 18.78
CA ALA A 217 5.27 -1.11 17.92
C ALA A 217 5.39 -2.63 18.11
N PHE A 218 5.45 -3.36 17.00
CA PHE A 218 5.87 -4.76 16.95
C PHE A 218 7.35 -4.84 16.58
N TYR A 219 8.12 -5.57 17.38
CA TYR A 219 9.53 -5.89 17.14
C TYR A 219 9.59 -7.36 16.73
N PRO A 220 9.98 -7.67 15.48
CA PRO A 220 10.16 -9.06 15.06
C PRO A 220 11.30 -9.72 15.84
N PRO A 221 11.27 -11.05 15.99
CA PRO A 221 12.34 -11.79 16.66
C PRO A 221 13.67 -11.63 15.92
N ASP A 222 14.78 -11.65 16.65
CA ASP A 222 16.11 -11.55 16.04
C ASP A 222 16.43 -12.80 15.22
N ARG A 223 16.96 -12.59 14.01
CA ARG A 223 17.22 -13.65 13.00
C ARG A 223 18.11 -14.81 13.48
N GLN A 224 18.85 -14.64 14.58
CA GLN A 224 19.79 -15.64 15.09
C GLN A 224 19.13 -16.71 15.97
N ASN A 225 17.90 -16.48 16.46
CA ASN A 225 17.20 -17.42 17.34
C ASN A 225 15.87 -17.82 16.70
N GLN A 226 15.91 -18.75 15.73
CA GLN A 226 14.73 -19.20 14.99
C GLN A 226 13.83 -20.17 15.77
N ASP A 227 14.25 -20.59 16.97
CA ASP A 227 13.50 -21.51 17.81
C ASP A 227 12.77 -20.78 18.95
N GLY A 228 11.50 -20.44 18.72
CA GLY A 228 10.53 -20.18 19.79
C GLY A 228 10.21 -18.72 20.13
N GLU A 229 10.90 -17.72 19.57
CA GLU A 229 10.58 -16.31 19.81
C GLU A 229 9.53 -15.79 18.80
N THR A 230 8.46 -15.18 19.33
CA THR A 230 7.26 -14.77 18.57
C THR A 230 7.23 -13.25 18.29
N GLY A 231 8.34 -12.56 18.54
CA GLY A 231 8.44 -11.10 18.55
C GLY A 231 7.84 -10.48 19.81
N ASN A 232 8.03 -9.17 19.98
CA ASN A 232 7.53 -8.44 21.14
C ASN A 232 6.70 -7.21 20.73
N TRP A 233 5.72 -6.85 21.54
CA TRP A 233 4.88 -5.66 21.35
C TRP A 233 5.16 -4.64 22.44
N ARG A 234 5.18 -3.36 22.08
CA ARG A 234 5.35 -2.25 23.03
C ARG A 234 4.37 -1.14 22.72
N CYS A 235 3.62 -0.72 23.74
CA CYS A 235 2.84 0.52 23.68
C CYS A 235 3.79 1.72 23.61
N LEU A 236 3.68 2.52 22.55
CA LEU A 236 4.43 3.76 22.37
C LEU A 236 3.65 4.95 22.91
N ASN A 237 2.34 4.97 22.68
CA ASN A 237 1.44 5.96 23.24
C ASN A 237 0.06 5.33 23.52
N SER A 238 -0.37 5.35 24.78
CA SER A 238 -1.65 4.79 25.23
C SER A 238 -2.87 5.66 24.91
N ASN A 239 -2.65 6.89 24.43
CA ASN A 239 -3.69 7.83 24.04
C ASN A 239 -3.30 8.57 22.75
N PHE A 240 -3.53 7.91 21.62
CA PHE A 240 -3.25 8.40 20.28
C PHE A 240 -4.54 8.53 19.44
N PRO A 241 -5.37 9.55 19.70
CA PRO A 241 -6.60 9.79 18.93
C PRO A 241 -6.30 10.40 17.55
N GLY A 242 -7.32 10.42 16.68
CA GLY A 242 -7.26 11.12 15.38
C GLY A 242 -6.88 10.25 14.18
N TRP A 243 -6.54 8.98 14.38
CA TRP A 243 -6.20 8.04 13.30
C TRP A 243 -7.34 7.80 12.30
N ASN A 244 -8.59 7.95 12.74
CA ASN A 244 -9.76 7.84 11.88
C ASN A 244 -9.80 8.84 10.71
N ARG A 245 -8.91 9.84 10.72
CA ARG A 245 -8.75 10.83 9.65
C ARG A 245 -7.63 10.47 8.67
N VAL A 246 -6.79 9.50 9.01
CA VAL A 246 -5.59 9.10 8.28
C VAL A 246 -5.97 8.24 7.09
N VAL A 247 -5.50 8.63 5.92
CA VAL A 247 -5.58 7.85 4.67
C VAL A 247 -4.30 7.04 4.49
N ASP A 248 -3.15 7.66 4.73
CA ASP A 248 -1.84 7.02 4.63
C ASP A 248 -0.82 7.67 5.57
N ALA A 249 0.30 6.99 5.82
CA ALA A 249 1.30 7.43 6.77
C ALA A 249 2.70 6.90 6.44
N VAL A 250 3.72 7.70 6.74
CA VAL A 250 5.14 7.31 6.59
C VAL A 250 5.96 7.76 7.78
N LEU A 251 6.99 7.00 8.11
CA LEU A 251 7.96 7.37 9.13
C LEU A 251 9.23 7.93 8.47
N LEU A 252 9.68 9.10 8.91
CA LEU A 252 10.92 9.74 8.47
C LEU A 252 11.61 10.35 9.69
N ASP A 253 12.84 9.90 9.96
CA ASP A 253 13.67 10.36 11.09
C ASP A 253 12.94 10.36 12.46
N GLY A 254 12.21 9.29 12.76
CA GLY A 254 11.46 9.17 14.02
C GLY A 254 10.19 10.03 14.10
N VAL A 255 9.86 10.76 13.04
CA VAL A 255 8.62 11.53 12.91
C VAL A 255 7.64 10.79 12.01
N LEU A 256 6.47 10.50 12.55
CA LEU A 256 5.34 9.90 11.84
C LEU A 256 4.56 11.01 11.14
N PHE A 257 4.64 11.01 9.80
CA PHE A 257 3.86 11.88 8.94
C PHE A 257 2.55 11.21 8.58
N LEU A 258 1.45 11.88 8.88
CA LEU A 258 0.10 11.36 8.74
C LEU A 258 -0.64 12.18 7.69
N HIS A 259 -1.00 11.55 6.58
CA HIS A 259 -1.84 12.17 5.56
C HIS A 259 -3.31 11.86 5.79
N GLY A 260 -4.18 12.86 5.64
CA GLY A 260 -5.60 12.69 5.89
C GLY A 260 -6.44 13.89 5.49
N ARG A 261 -7.68 13.63 5.06
CA ARG A 261 -8.61 14.64 4.48
C ARG A 261 -8.99 15.78 5.43
N LYS A 262 -8.82 15.57 6.73
CA LYS A 262 -9.21 16.53 7.78
C LYS A 262 -8.00 17.20 8.45
N PHE A 263 -6.80 17.03 7.91
CA PHE A 263 -5.64 17.82 8.35
C PHE A 263 -5.63 19.16 7.60
N PRO A 264 -5.65 20.31 8.30
CA PRO A 264 -5.63 21.63 7.67
C PRO A 264 -4.48 21.80 6.65
N ASP A 265 -3.31 21.27 6.98
CA ASP A 265 -2.10 21.36 6.15
C ASP A 265 -1.85 20.11 5.28
N LEU A 266 -2.87 19.28 5.07
CA LEU A 266 -2.82 17.94 4.44
C LEU A 266 -2.00 16.89 5.19
N LEU A 267 -1.13 17.30 6.11
CA LEU A 267 -0.26 16.44 6.90
C LEU A 267 -0.31 16.80 8.38
N GLY A 268 -0.36 15.78 9.24
CA GLY A 268 0.07 15.87 10.64
C GLY A 268 1.48 15.32 10.79
N ALA A 269 2.21 15.78 11.80
CA ALA A 269 3.53 15.26 12.16
C ALA A 269 3.58 14.94 13.65
N TYR A 270 4.02 13.74 13.99
CA TYR A 270 4.11 13.25 15.36
C TYR A 270 5.49 12.66 15.63
N GLU A 271 6.20 13.20 16.61
CA GLU A 271 7.49 12.65 17.04
C GLU A 271 7.27 11.45 17.96
N VAL A 272 7.70 10.27 17.49
CA VAL A 272 7.40 9.00 18.17
C VAL A 272 8.09 8.89 19.53
N ASP A 273 9.34 9.34 19.63
CA ASP A 273 10.15 9.15 20.83
C ASP A 273 9.76 10.10 21.97
N THR A 274 9.43 11.36 21.64
CA THR A 274 9.02 12.36 22.63
C THR A 274 7.52 12.35 22.90
N GLY A 275 6.76 11.72 22.00
CA GLY A 275 5.33 11.62 22.08
C GLY A 275 4.57 12.91 21.77
N ASN A 276 5.18 13.84 21.04
CA ASN A 276 4.64 15.17 20.79
C ASN A 276 4.16 15.37 19.35
N TRP A 277 3.04 16.07 19.19
CA TRP A 277 2.63 16.62 17.91
C TRP A 277 3.49 17.83 17.56
N LEU A 278 3.95 17.88 16.31
CA LEU A 278 4.75 18.97 15.78
C LEU A 278 3.86 19.91 14.96
N ASN A 279 4.19 21.20 14.96
CA ASN A 279 3.52 22.16 14.10
C ASN A 279 3.97 21.94 12.66
N VAL A 280 3.04 21.84 11.72
CA VAL A 280 3.34 21.68 10.30
C VAL A 280 3.02 22.99 9.59
N GLN A 281 3.91 23.44 8.71
CA GLN A 281 3.69 24.62 7.89
C GLN A 281 4.29 24.43 6.51
N TRP A 282 3.65 25.01 5.49
CA TRP A 282 4.21 25.05 4.13
C TRP A 282 5.01 26.33 3.91
N SER A 283 6.23 26.22 3.37
CA SER A 283 7.12 27.37 3.12
C SER A 283 6.54 28.34 2.08
N THR A 284 5.74 27.82 1.16
CA THR A 284 4.95 28.55 0.19
C THR A 284 3.57 27.91 0.13
N ARG A 285 2.52 28.68 -0.09
CA ARG A 285 1.19 28.12 -0.34
C ARG A 285 1.26 27.28 -1.62
N VAL A 286 1.24 25.96 -1.48
CA VAL A 286 1.26 25.00 -2.61
C VAL A 286 -0.09 24.95 -3.30
N ILE A 287 -1.13 25.36 -2.58
CA ILE A 287 -2.51 25.40 -3.02
C ILE A 287 -2.91 26.86 -2.87
N GLU A 288 -3.02 27.57 -3.98
CA GLU A 288 -3.52 28.95 -3.98
C GLU A 288 -4.89 28.97 -3.28
N GLU A 289 -5.07 29.85 -2.29
CA GLU A 289 -6.40 30.31 -1.88
C GLU A 289 -7.04 30.96 -3.13
N GLY A 290 -7.74 30.17 -3.94
CA GLY A 290 -8.16 30.60 -5.28
C GLY A 290 -8.47 29.46 -6.24
N SER A 291 -7.89 28.27 -6.05
CA SER A 291 -8.59 27.05 -6.43
C SER A 291 -9.68 26.85 -5.39
N SER A 292 -10.84 27.50 -5.59
CA SER A 292 -12.02 27.20 -4.79
C SER A 292 -12.14 25.68 -4.78
N ILE A 293 -12.12 25.13 -3.57
CA ILE A 293 -12.62 23.81 -3.25
C ILE A 293 -14.12 23.89 -3.56
N ASP A 294 -14.43 23.89 -4.85
CA ASP A 294 -15.79 23.73 -5.33
C ASP A 294 -16.16 22.30 -4.95
N ASP A 295 -17.34 22.11 -4.38
CA ASP A 295 -17.80 20.88 -3.70
C ASP A 295 -17.76 19.60 -4.58
N ASP A 296 -17.31 19.70 -5.83
CA ASP A 296 -17.38 18.67 -6.86
C ASP A 296 -16.03 18.23 -7.47
N CYS A 297 -14.89 18.87 -7.17
CA CYS A 297 -13.57 18.46 -7.68
C CYS A 297 -12.54 18.31 -6.56
N HIS A 298 -12.62 17.19 -5.84
CA HIS A 298 -11.68 16.86 -4.77
C HIS A 298 -10.48 16.06 -5.31
N PHE A 299 -9.30 16.66 -5.36
CA PHE A 299 -8.05 15.89 -5.38
C PHE A 299 -7.97 15.10 -4.07
N LYS A 300 -8.17 13.78 -4.13
CA LYS A 300 -8.04 12.89 -2.98
C LYS A 300 -6.66 12.27 -3.02
N PHE A 301 -5.72 12.80 -2.24
CA PHE A 301 -4.44 12.15 -2.07
C PHE A 301 -4.63 10.77 -1.45
N ASP A 302 -4.24 9.75 -2.20
CA ASP A 302 -4.49 8.35 -1.87
C ASP A 302 -3.27 7.69 -1.23
N SER A 303 -2.08 8.29 -1.39
CA SER A 303 -0.85 7.73 -0.82
C SER A 303 0.20 8.79 -0.49
N LEU A 304 1.01 8.49 0.53
CA LEU A 304 2.16 9.28 0.98
C LEU A 304 3.40 8.38 0.95
N PHE A 305 4.48 8.88 0.36
CA PHE A 305 5.74 8.14 0.24
C PHE A 305 6.89 8.90 0.87
N CYS A 306 7.76 8.18 1.59
CA CYS A 306 9.11 8.65 1.81
C CYS A 306 9.96 8.28 0.61
N LEU A 307 10.28 9.27 -0.22
CA LEU A 307 11.14 9.07 -1.35
C LEU A 307 12.60 9.04 -0.87
N ASP A 308 13.05 10.07 -0.15
CA ASP A 308 14.44 10.20 0.31
C ASP A 308 14.52 10.35 1.82
N ASN A 309 15.11 9.37 2.51
CA ASN A 309 15.41 9.54 3.93
C ASN A 309 16.51 10.58 4.15
N THR A 310 17.59 10.53 3.36
CA THR A 310 18.77 11.40 3.54
C THR A 310 18.45 12.85 3.24
N ASN A 311 17.77 13.12 2.13
CA ASN A 311 17.37 14.47 1.74
C ASN A 311 15.99 14.88 2.28
N LYS A 312 15.36 14.01 3.08
CA LYS A 312 14.04 14.23 3.73
C LYS A 312 12.96 14.62 2.73
N ILE A 313 12.82 13.83 1.67
CA ILE A 313 11.89 14.09 0.58
C ILE A 313 10.68 13.17 0.72
N LEU A 314 9.50 13.78 0.79
CA LEU A 314 8.23 13.08 0.73
C LEU A 314 7.51 13.37 -0.59
N CYS A 315 6.55 12.51 -0.92
CA CYS A 315 5.70 12.67 -2.09
C CYS A 315 4.27 12.24 -1.80
N LEU A 316 3.31 13.10 -2.11
CA LEU A 316 1.89 12.76 -2.15
C LEU A 316 1.49 12.33 -3.56
N ALA A 317 0.67 11.29 -3.66
CA ALA A 317 0.11 10.81 -4.93
C ALA A 317 -1.43 10.88 -4.92
N VAL A 318 -2.01 11.26 -6.06
CA VAL A 318 -3.45 11.34 -6.31
C VAL A 318 -3.72 11.02 -7.78
N TYR A 319 -4.94 10.62 -8.11
CA TYR A 319 -5.40 10.55 -9.49
C TYR A 319 -6.70 11.36 -9.72
N SER A 320 -6.94 11.72 -10.97
CA SER A 320 -8.13 12.45 -11.44
C SER A 320 -8.55 11.91 -12.82
N PRO A 321 -9.85 11.78 -13.14
CA PRO A 321 -10.97 12.13 -12.30
C PRO A 321 -11.20 11.07 -11.23
N VAL A 322 -11.39 11.51 -9.99
CA VAL A 322 -12.00 10.69 -8.95
C VAL A 322 -13.47 10.59 -9.34
N LEU A 323 -13.87 9.56 -10.10
CA LEU A 323 -15.21 9.44 -10.69
C LEU A 323 -16.33 9.89 -9.72
N ARG A 324 -17.25 10.71 -10.26
CA ARG A 324 -18.50 11.13 -9.62
C ARG A 324 -19.30 9.89 -9.19
N ARG A 325 -19.59 9.76 -7.89
CA ARG A 325 -20.66 8.88 -7.42
C ARG A 325 -22.00 9.58 -7.65
N SER A 326 -22.63 9.32 -8.79
CA SER A 326 -24.08 9.15 -8.86
C SER A 326 -24.47 8.59 -10.23
N PRO A 327 -25.06 7.39 -10.32
CA PRO A 327 -25.89 7.04 -11.46
C PRO A 327 -27.23 7.75 -11.25
N VAL A 328 -27.33 9.02 -11.68
CA VAL A 328 -28.66 9.57 -11.96
C VAL A 328 -29.10 8.90 -13.26
N GLU A 329 -30.20 8.17 -13.16
CA GLU A 329 -30.88 7.48 -14.24
C GLU A 329 -30.87 8.30 -15.54
N GLY A 330 -30.35 7.72 -16.63
CA GLY A 330 -30.65 8.18 -17.99
C GLY A 330 -29.58 8.99 -18.73
N GLY A 331 -28.42 9.29 -18.14
CA GLY A 331 -27.33 9.98 -18.86
C GLY A 331 -26.28 9.03 -19.41
N HIS A 332 -26.22 8.84 -20.73
CA HIS A 332 -25.00 8.36 -21.42
C HIS A 332 -23.90 9.44 -21.32
N GLY A 333 -23.36 9.64 -20.11
CA GLY A 333 -22.19 10.47 -19.90
C GLY A 333 -20.95 9.71 -20.32
N ASN A 334 -20.26 10.17 -21.35
CA ASN A 334 -18.95 9.65 -21.75
C ASN A 334 -18.05 9.56 -20.53
N SER A 335 -17.73 8.34 -20.10
CA SER A 335 -16.70 8.12 -19.10
C SER A 335 -15.40 8.76 -19.60
N PRO A 336 -14.66 9.47 -18.74
CA PRO A 336 -13.40 10.08 -19.12
C PRO A 336 -12.45 8.98 -19.59
N SER A 337 -12.04 9.03 -20.87
CA SER A 337 -11.15 8.04 -21.50
C SER A 337 -9.72 8.06 -20.95
N LYS A 338 -9.42 8.98 -20.03
CA LYS A 338 -8.11 9.23 -19.46
C LYS A 338 -8.20 9.52 -17.97
N THR A 339 -7.32 8.89 -17.22
CA THR A 339 -7.04 9.18 -15.81
C THR A 339 -5.65 9.82 -15.72
N THR A 340 -5.54 10.97 -15.09
CA THR A 340 -4.29 11.67 -14.78
C THR A 340 -3.85 11.35 -13.36
N LEU A 341 -2.64 10.85 -13.23
CA LEU A 341 -1.92 10.67 -11.97
C LEU A 341 -1.14 11.94 -11.66
N PHE A 342 -1.14 12.42 -10.42
CA PHE A 342 -0.34 13.54 -9.96
C PHE A 342 0.54 13.14 -8.79
N PHE A 343 1.77 13.65 -8.80
CA PHE A 343 2.78 13.41 -7.78
C PHE A 343 3.33 14.75 -7.30
N PHE A 344 3.13 15.04 -6.03
CA PHE A 344 3.52 16.30 -5.39
C PHE A 344 4.70 16.03 -4.47
N LYS A 345 5.88 16.43 -4.91
CA LYS A 345 7.13 16.21 -4.19
C LYS A 345 7.48 17.43 -3.36
N PHE A 346 7.88 17.21 -2.11
CA PHE A 346 8.28 18.27 -1.20
C PHE A 346 9.40 17.79 -0.28
N LYS A 347 10.18 18.75 0.20
CA LYS A 347 11.23 18.56 1.19
C LYS A 347 10.69 18.86 2.57
N VAL A 348 11.11 18.08 3.55
CA VAL A 348 10.79 18.22 4.96
C VAL A 348 12.00 18.76 5.71
N GLU A 349 11.82 19.86 6.43
CA GLU A 349 12.85 20.46 7.26
C GLU A 349 12.31 20.70 8.66
N ARG A 350 13.09 20.30 9.67
CA ARG A 350 12.72 20.50 11.07
C ARG A 350 13.47 21.68 11.64
N ILE A 351 12.73 22.61 12.24
CA ILE A 351 13.25 23.72 13.01
C ILE A 351 12.55 23.68 14.37
N CYS A 352 13.24 23.19 15.39
CA CYS A 352 12.70 22.97 16.74
C CYS A 352 11.44 22.05 16.72
N SER A 353 10.29 22.58 17.16
CA SER A 353 9.00 21.90 17.19
C SER A 353 8.15 22.10 15.92
N THR A 354 8.72 22.74 14.89
CA THR A 354 8.04 23.04 13.64
C THR A 354 8.66 22.24 12.49
N ILE A 355 7.80 21.61 11.69
CA ILE A 355 8.13 21.03 10.41
C ILE A 355 7.75 22.03 9.31
N SER A 356 8.74 22.45 8.54
CA SER A 356 8.56 23.20 7.30
C SER A 356 8.52 22.25 6.12
N LEU A 357 7.47 22.36 5.31
CA LEU A 357 7.27 21.61 4.07
C LEU A 357 7.55 22.54 2.89
N THR A 358 8.60 22.24 2.13
CA THR A 358 8.99 23.04 0.97
C THR A 358 8.65 22.31 -0.33
N PRO A 359 7.70 22.79 -1.13
CA PRO A 359 7.39 22.20 -2.42
C PRO A 359 8.61 22.17 -3.33
N LEU A 360 8.79 21.07 -4.06
CA LEU A 360 9.86 20.94 -5.05
C LEU A 360 9.29 20.96 -6.47
N TYR A 361 8.37 20.05 -6.77
CA TYR A 361 7.66 20.01 -8.05
C TYR A 361 6.38 19.18 -7.96
N THR A 362 5.50 19.44 -8.91
CA THR A 362 4.37 18.57 -9.25
C THR A 362 4.59 17.96 -10.62
N ARG A 363 4.33 16.67 -10.77
CA ARG A 363 4.35 15.97 -12.06
C ARG A 363 3.04 15.26 -12.29
N SER A 364 2.61 15.21 -13.55
CA SER A 364 1.42 14.50 -13.97
C SER A 364 1.71 13.50 -15.08
N TYR A 365 0.95 12.40 -15.08
CA TYR A 365 1.05 11.34 -16.08
C TYR A 365 -0.34 10.84 -16.44
N GLU A 366 -0.60 10.59 -17.72
CA GLU A 366 -1.88 10.04 -18.16
C GLU A 366 -1.81 8.51 -18.28
N ILE A 367 -2.83 7.82 -17.76
CA ILE A 367 -3.15 6.44 -18.08
C ILE A 367 -4.51 6.40 -18.79
N GLU A 368 -4.58 5.66 -19.88
CA GLU A 368 -5.76 5.56 -20.73
C GLU A 368 -6.68 4.46 -20.20
N SER A 369 -7.96 4.50 -20.59
CA SER A 369 -8.92 3.43 -20.35
C SER A 369 -8.98 2.93 -18.91
N THR A 370 -8.87 3.86 -17.95
CA THR A 370 -8.81 3.56 -16.52
C THR A 370 -10.05 4.12 -15.82
N THR A 371 -10.76 3.26 -15.09
CA THR A 371 -11.92 3.67 -14.27
C THR A 371 -11.53 4.09 -12.86
N GLU A 372 -10.54 3.43 -12.27
CA GLU A 372 -10.16 3.64 -10.87
C GLU A 372 -8.69 3.27 -10.68
N VAL A 373 -7.95 4.04 -9.88
CA VAL A 373 -6.66 3.63 -9.35
C VAL A 373 -6.88 2.99 -7.98
N LEU A 374 -6.43 1.75 -7.82
CA LEU A 374 -6.65 0.95 -6.61
C LEU A 374 -5.58 1.20 -5.55
N ASN A 375 -4.32 1.22 -5.97
CA ASN A 375 -3.18 1.34 -5.06
C ASN A 375 -1.99 1.99 -5.76
N PHE A 376 -1.19 2.70 -4.95
CA PHE A 376 0.17 3.08 -5.28
C PHE A 376 1.13 2.33 -4.37
N LEU A 377 2.26 1.86 -4.90
CA LEU A 377 3.29 1.14 -4.16
C LEU A 377 4.67 1.67 -4.57
N LEU A 378 5.46 2.10 -3.60
CA LEU A 378 6.87 2.44 -3.82
C LEU A 378 7.67 1.14 -3.97
N LEU A 379 8.43 1.01 -5.07
CA LEU A 379 9.29 -0.14 -5.37
C LEU A 379 10.72 0.05 -4.91
#